data_AF-A0A835BJH7-F1
#
_entry.id   AF-A0A835BJH7-F1
#
_cell.length_a   1.000
_cell.length_b   1.000
_cell.length_c   1.000
_cell.angle_alpha   90.00
_cell.angle_beta   90.00
_cell.angle_gamma   90.00
#
_symmetry.space_group_name_H-M   'P 1'
#
loop_
_entity.id
_entity.type
_entity.pdbx_description
1 polymer ?
#
loop_
_entity_poly.entity_id
_entity_poly.type
_entity_poly.pdbx_seq_one_letter_code
_entity_poly.pdbx_strand_id
1 'polypeptide(L)'
;MRWHSLTIDSSYSDFADWCAKSRKKLQKVDRGCFDSLVILVSWIIWNERNRWTFDNVVSWITELLIAAREEASNWVLAGFKQLQPFFSCRRSIV
;
A
#
# COMPACT_ATOMS: atom_id res chain seq x y z
N MET A 1 -7.06 11.41 2.81
CA MET A 1 -6.74 11.36 1.36
C MET A 1 -7.95 10.85 0.58
N ARG A 2 -8.39 11.52 -0.49
CA ARG A 2 -9.53 11.07 -1.33
C ARG A 2 -9.03 10.12 -2.43
N TRP A 3 -8.49 8.97 -2.05
CA TRP A 3 -7.99 7.95 -3.00
C TRP A 3 -9.04 6.91 -3.39
N HIS A 4 -10.25 6.98 -2.84
CA HIS A 4 -11.37 6.11 -3.21
C HIS A 4 -11.73 6.18 -4.71
N SER A 5 -11.30 7.21 -5.44
CA SER A 5 -11.46 7.33 -6.90
C SER A 5 -10.41 6.55 -7.70
N LEU A 6 -9.45 5.89 -7.04
CA LEU A 6 -8.39 5.08 -7.66
C LEU A 6 -8.69 3.58 -7.63
N THR A 7 -9.92 3.19 -7.27
CA THR A 7 -10.36 1.79 -7.35
C THR A 7 -10.13 1.25 -8.76
N ILE A 8 -9.61 0.02 -8.83
CA ILE A 8 -9.46 -0.69 -10.10
C ILE A 8 -10.86 -0.91 -10.69
N ASP A 9 -11.07 -0.46 -11.92
CA ASP A 9 -12.24 -0.73 -12.74
C ASP A 9 -11.82 -1.43 -14.04
N SER A 10 -12.76 -1.67 -14.95
CA SER A 10 -12.48 -2.33 -16.24
C SER A 10 -11.66 -1.48 -17.23
N SER A 11 -11.27 -0.24 -16.89
CA SER A 11 -10.52 0.66 -17.78
C SER A 11 -8.99 0.45 -17.77
N TYR A 12 -8.50 -0.49 -16.95
CA TYR A 12 -7.08 -0.81 -16.82
C TYR A 12 -6.76 -2.16 -17.47
N SER A 13 -5.70 -2.22 -18.27
CA SER A 13 -5.28 -3.47 -18.92
C SER A 13 -4.59 -4.43 -17.94
N ASP A 14 -3.82 -3.87 -17.00
CA ASP A 14 -3.03 -4.60 -16.02
C ASP A 14 -2.67 -3.70 -14.82
N PHE A 15 -1.96 -4.27 -13.85
CA PHE A 15 -1.53 -3.57 -12.65
C PHE A 15 -0.56 -2.40 -12.92
N ALA A 16 0.32 -2.51 -13.91
CA ALA A 16 1.28 -1.46 -14.24
C ALA A 16 0.56 -0.26 -14.89
N ASP A 17 -0.39 -0.54 -15.78
CA ASP A 17 -1.27 0.46 -16.38
C ASP A 17 -2.11 1.18 -15.31
N TRP A 18 -2.68 0.43 -14.35
CA TRP A 18 -3.37 1.03 -13.20
C TRP A 18 -2.44 1.92 -12.37
N CYS A 19 -1.25 1.46 -12.03
CA CYS A 19 -0.28 2.26 -11.26
C CYS A 19 0.04 3.58 -11.98
N ALA A 20 0.36 3.49 -13.28
CA ALA A 20 0.74 4.64 -14.09
C ALA A 20 -0.41 5.65 -14.23
N LYS A 21 -1.64 5.19 -14.51
CA LYS A 21 -2.82 6.05 -14.65
C LYS A 21 -3.25 6.65 -13.31
N SER A 22 -3.25 5.87 -12.23
CA SER A 22 -3.60 6.33 -10.88
C SER A 22 -2.63 7.40 -10.39
N ARG A 23 -1.33 7.21 -10.60
CA ARG A 23 -0.30 8.19 -10.27
C ARG A 23 -0.48 9.53 -10.99
N LYS A 24 -0.95 9.53 -12.23
CA LYS A 24 -1.25 10.75 -13.00
C LYS A 24 -2.43 11.53 -12.42
N LYS A 25 -3.42 10.84 -11.83
CA LYS A 25 -4.59 11.46 -11.18
C LYS A 25 -4.23 12.13 -9.84
N LEU A 26 -3.08 11.79 -9.26
CA LEU A 26 -2.64 12.32 -7.96
C LEU A 26 -1.85 13.64 -8.08
N GLN A 27 -2.06 14.50 -7.08
CA GLN A 27 -1.25 15.70 -6.89
C GLN A 27 0.21 15.32 -6.61
N LYS A 28 1.16 16.19 -6.98
CA LYS A 28 2.60 15.92 -6.84
C LYS A 28 3.00 15.53 -5.42
N VAL A 29 2.36 16.12 -4.41
CA VAL A 29 2.60 15.85 -2.98
C VAL A 29 2.17 14.44 -2.56
N ASP A 30 1.13 13.87 -3.19
CA ASP A 30 0.57 12.57 -2.82
C ASP A 30 1.27 11.40 -3.53
N ARG A 31 1.96 11.66 -4.64
CA ARG A 31 2.60 10.63 -5.47
C ARG A 31 3.63 9.80 -4.71
N GLY A 32 4.43 10.44 -3.84
CA GLY A 32 5.44 9.71 -3.06
C GLY A 32 4.81 8.72 -2.07
N CYS A 33 3.77 9.15 -1.35
CA CYS A 33 3.01 8.28 -0.45
C CYS A 33 2.36 7.11 -1.22
N PHE A 34 1.76 7.40 -2.38
CA PHE A 34 1.14 6.39 -3.24
C PHE A 34 2.16 5.38 -3.77
N ASP A 35 3.25 5.85 -4.39
CA ASP A 35 4.31 5.00 -4.95
C ASP A 35 4.88 4.07 -3.86
N SER A 36 5.06 4.59 -2.66
CA SER A 36 5.55 3.84 -1.50
C SER A 36 4.56 2.76 -1.03
N LEU A 37 3.27 3.08 -0.97
CA LEU A 37 2.23 2.11 -0.59
C LEU A 37 2.06 1.01 -1.63
N VAL A 38 2.16 1.34 -2.92
CA VAL A 38 2.12 0.35 -4.00
C VAL A 38 3.26 -0.65 -3.86
N ILE A 39 4.49 -0.17 -3.62
CA ILE A 39 5.66 -1.04 -3.40
C ILE A 39 5.45 -1.90 -2.15
N LEU A 40 5.02 -1.31 -1.04
CA LEU A 40 4.82 -2.03 0.22
C LEU A 40 3.77 -3.13 0.09
N VAL A 41 2.62 -2.85 -0.50
CA VAL A 41 1.55 -3.85 -0.70
C VAL A 41 2.04 -4.97 -1.64
N SER A 42 2.75 -4.61 -2.72
CA SER A 42 3.33 -5.60 -3.63
C SER A 42 4.34 -6.50 -2.91
N TRP A 43 5.16 -5.93 -2.02
CA TRP A 43 6.11 -6.65 -1.19
C TRP A 43 5.43 -7.61 -0.21
N ILE A 44 4.38 -7.19 0.48
CA ILE A 44 3.61 -8.04 1.41
C ILE A 44 2.98 -9.23 0.67
N ILE A 45 2.38 -8.99 -0.51
CA ILE A 45 1.81 -10.06 -1.34
C ILE A 45 2.89 -11.04 -1.79
N TRP A 46 4.06 -10.53 -2.20
CA TRP A 46 5.19 -11.38 -2.58
C TRP A 46 5.67 -12.23 -1.41
N ASN A 47 5.81 -11.64 -0.22
CA ASN A 47 6.24 -12.34 0.98
C ASN A 47 5.23 -13.42 1.41
N GLU A 48 3.93 -13.13 1.31
CA GLU A 48 2.87 -14.12 1.60
C GLU A 48 2.93 -15.31 0.65
N ARG A 49 3.09 -15.06 -0.66
CA ARG A 49 3.23 -16.15 -1.64
C ARG A 49 4.47 -17.00 -1.36
N ASN A 50 5.55 -16.39 -0.90
CA ASN A 50 6.74 -17.14 -0.50
C ASN A 50 6.47 -18.00 0.74
N ARG A 51 5.86 -17.44 1.80
CA ARG A 51 5.49 -18.20 3.00
C ARG A 51 4.57 -19.37 2.67
N TRP A 52 3.61 -19.17 1.79
CA TRP A 52 2.75 -20.27 1.36
C TRP A 52 3.54 -21.37 0.63
N THR A 53 4.49 -21.00 -0.24
CA THR A 53 5.29 -21.94 -1.01
C THR A 53 6.29 -22.71 -0.15
N PHE A 54 6.93 -22.05 0.82
CA PHE A 54 8.02 -22.63 1.61
C PHE A 54 7.55 -23.21 2.95
N ASP A 55 6.53 -22.62 3.57
CA ASP A 55 6.10 -22.96 4.94
C ASP A 55 4.69 -23.58 4.99
N ASN A 56 3.95 -23.64 3.86
CA ASN A 56 2.54 -24.06 3.80
C ASN A 56 1.61 -23.27 4.76
N VAL A 57 2.03 -22.08 5.18
CA VAL A 57 1.23 -21.20 6.02
C VAL A 57 0.40 -20.29 5.12
N VAL A 58 -0.87 -20.11 5.47
CA VAL A 58 -1.78 -19.17 4.82
C VAL A 58 -2.28 -18.20 5.86
N SER A 59 -2.05 -16.91 5.63
CA SER A 59 -2.56 -15.84 6.47
C SER A 59 -3.87 -15.27 5.93
N TRP A 60 -4.73 -14.84 6.85
CA TRP A 60 -5.97 -14.15 6.46
C TRP A 60 -5.67 -12.75 5.95
N ILE A 61 -6.54 -12.22 5.08
CA ILE A 61 -6.41 -10.85 4.55
C ILE A 61 -6.27 -9.82 5.67
N THR A 62 -6.93 -10.03 6.81
CA THR A 62 -6.81 -9.18 7.99
C THR A 62 -5.41 -9.16 8.58
N GLU A 63 -4.74 -10.31 8.64
CA GLU A 63 -3.37 -10.43 9.14
C GLU A 63 -2.38 -9.73 8.20
N LEU A 64 -2.56 -9.89 6.89
CA LEU A 64 -1.76 -9.19 5.88
C LEU A 64 -1.92 -7.67 5.96
N LEU A 65 -3.13 -7.18 6.23
CA LEU A 65 -3.38 -5.75 6.42
C LEU A 65 -2.74 -5.20 7.70
N ILE A 66 -2.70 -6.01 8.77
CA ILE A 66 -1.99 -5.67 10.01
C ILE A 66 -0.48 -5.61 9.73
N ALA A 67 0.09 -6.64 9.12
CA ALA A 67 1.50 -6.70 8.76
C ALA A 67 1.91 -5.53 7.85
N ALA A 68 1.09 -5.19 6.86
CA ALA A 68 1.33 -4.04 5.98
C ALA A 68 1.33 -2.71 6.76
N ARG A 69 0.42 -2.53 7.73
CA ARG A 69 0.39 -1.34 8.59
C ARG A 69 1.62 -1.26 9.49
N GLU A 70 2.02 -2.35 10.09
CA GLU A 70 3.20 -2.43 10.96
C GLU A 70 4.47 -2.13 10.17
N GLU A 71 4.62 -2.72 8.99
CA GLU A 71 5.77 -2.48 8.12
C GLU A 71 5.82 -1.03 7.61
N ALA A 72 4.67 -0.44 7.25
CA ALA A 72 4.58 0.99 6.95
C ALA A 72 5.05 1.86 8.13
N SER A 73 4.72 1.46 9.37
CA SER A 73 5.15 2.16 10.58
C SER A 73 6.66 2.03 10.77
N ASN A 74 7.21 0.84 10.57
CA ASN A 74 8.66 0.58 10.65
C ASN A 74 9.44 1.44 9.65
N TRP A 75 8.96 1.56 8.41
CA TRP A 75 9.60 2.41 7.39
C TRP A 75 9.63 3.87 7.82
N VAL A 76 8.52 4.36 8.36
CA VAL A 76 8.43 5.72 8.89
C VAL A 76 9.41 5.94 10.05
N LEU A 77 9.49 4.99 10.98
CA LEU A 77 10.42 5.03 12.12
C LEU A 77 11.89 4.99 11.65
N ALA A 78 12.18 4.24 10.58
CA ALA A 78 13.48 4.20 9.93
C ALA A 78 13.81 5.49 9.14
N GLY A 79 12.94 6.50 9.16
CA GLY A 79 13.17 7.81 8.53
C GLY A 79 12.56 7.96 7.14
N PHE A 80 11.86 6.94 6.61
CA PHE A 80 11.18 7.04 5.33
C PHE A 80 9.85 7.79 5.48
N LYS A 81 9.91 9.12 5.42
CA LYS A 81 8.78 10.02 5.73
C LYS A 81 7.66 10.05 4.68
N GLN A 82 7.81 9.41 3.52
CA GLN A 82 6.79 9.48 2.46
C GLN A 82 5.47 8.81 2.86
N LEU A 83 5.50 7.88 3.82
CA LEU A 83 4.33 7.21 4.37
C LEU A 83 3.71 7.95 5.57
N GLN A 84 4.32 9.01 6.09
CA GLN A 84 3.75 9.81 7.19
C GLN A 84 2.29 10.26 6.92
N PRO A 85 1.93 10.74 5.72
CA PRO A 85 0.56 11.17 5.43
C PRO A 85 -0.49 10.05 5.56
N PHE A 86 -0.09 8.78 5.38
CA PHE A 86 -0.95 7.61 5.58
C PHE A 86 -1.42 7.50 7.04
N PHE A 87 -0.55 7.86 7.99
CA PHE A 87 -0.84 7.84 9.42
C PHE A 87 -1.50 9.14 9.91
N SER A 88 -1.19 10.28 9.29
CA SER A 88 -1.76 11.59 9.68
C SER A 88 -3.27 11.70 9.46
N CYS A 89 -3.86 10.92 8.55
CA CYS A 89 -5.30 10.92 8.28
C CYS A 89 -6.16 10.21 9.36
N ARG A 90 -5.55 9.67 10.43
CA ARG A 90 -6.22 8.87 11.46
C ARG A 90 -6.03 9.38 12.89
N ARG A 91 -6.10 10.70 13.10
CA ARG A 91 -6.37 11.33 14.41
C ARG A 91 -7.68 12.12 14.36
N SER A 92 -8.81 11.42 14.34
CA SER A 92 -10.11 12.00 14.69
C SER A 92 -11.11 10.90 15.01
N ILE A 93 -10.76 10.04 15.97
CA ILE A 93 -11.73 9.25 16.74
C ILE A 93 -11.20 9.19 18.18
N VAL A 94 -11.33 10.31 18.88
CA VAL A 94 -11.67 10.37 20.31
C VAL A 94 -12.60 11.56 20.45
#